data_AF-A0A5M8FIE2-F1
#
_entry.id   AF-A0A5M8FIE2-F1
#
_cell.length_a   1.000
_cell.length_b   1.000
_cell.length_c   1.000
_cell.angle_alpha   90.00
_cell.angle_beta   90.00
_cell.angle_gamma   90.00
#
_symmetry.space_group_name_H-M   'P 1'
#
loop_
_entity.id
_entity.type
_entity.pdbx_description
1 polymer ?
#
loop_
_entity_poly.entity_id
_entity_poly.type
_entity_poly.pdbx_seq_one_letter_code
_entity_poly.pdbx_strand_id
1 'polypeptide(L)'
;MNAAIAERLRAAREAHGLNQKQLAALTGGQVDNVQISDYEQGLRRLSVESAVSLAEALGDVTAAYLLCLDEDQPKLVLAETEERLLETYRATDARGQDVVLAVAEYVALGSMEDTTRRKRRARAKLRG
;
A
#
# COMPACT_ATOMS: atom_id res chain seq x y z
N MET A 1 -9.43 16.36 -1.06
CA MET A 1 -8.03 15.93 -1.25
C MET A 1 -7.12 16.46 -0.13
N ASN A 2 -6.90 17.77 0.01
CA ASN A 2 -6.04 18.30 1.09
C ASN A 2 -6.50 17.92 2.50
N ALA A 3 -7.81 17.88 2.78
CA ALA A 3 -8.34 17.49 4.08
C ALA A 3 -8.02 16.02 4.46
N ALA A 4 -7.98 15.10 3.49
CA ALA A 4 -7.66 13.69 3.74
C ALA A 4 -6.16 13.51 4.02
N ILE A 5 -5.31 14.19 3.23
CA ILE A 5 -3.86 14.25 3.45
C ILE A 5 -3.53 14.83 4.82
N ALA A 6 -4.20 15.92 5.19
CA ALA A 6 -4.05 16.58 6.48
C ALA A 6 -4.37 15.63 7.64
N GLU A 7 -5.46 14.86 7.52
CA GLU A 7 -5.88 13.91 8.55
C GLU A 7 -4.92 12.72 8.65
N ARG A 8 -4.44 12.18 7.51
CA ARG A 8 -3.45 11.08 7.53
C ARG A 8 -2.14 11.48 8.18
N LEU A 9 -1.63 12.68 7.86
CA LEU A 9 -0.41 13.19 8.47
C LEU A 9 -0.59 13.35 9.99
N ARG A 10 -1.72 13.91 10.43
CA ARG A 10 -2.05 14.06 11.85
C ARG A 10 -2.13 12.69 12.54
N ALA A 11 -2.88 11.76 11.96
CA ALA A 11 -3.08 10.42 12.53
C ALA A 11 -1.76 9.64 12.64
N ALA A 12 -0.92 9.67 11.59
CA ALA A 12 0.39 9.04 11.62
C ALA A 12 1.28 9.65 12.70
N ARG A 13 1.35 10.99 12.79
CA ARG A 13 2.10 11.68 13.85
C ARG A 13 1.62 11.28 15.26
N GLU A 14 0.31 11.25 15.46
CA GLU A 14 -0.31 10.94 16.76
C GLU A 14 -0.14 9.47 17.16
N ALA A 15 -0.12 8.54 16.21
CA ALA A 15 0.19 7.13 16.45
C ALA A 15 1.60 6.94 17.05
N HIS A 16 2.55 7.82 16.70
CA HIS A 16 3.89 7.87 17.29
C HIS A 16 3.98 8.68 18.60
N GLY A 17 2.87 9.25 19.07
CA GLY A 17 2.85 10.11 20.26
C GLY A 17 3.64 11.41 20.11
N LEU A 18 3.91 11.84 18.88
CA LEU A 18 4.71 13.03 18.58
C LEU A 18 3.83 14.28 18.53
N ASN A 19 4.36 15.41 18.99
CA ASN A 19 3.84 16.72 18.61
C ASN A 19 4.50 17.22 17.32
N GLN A 20 3.94 18.27 16.71
CA GLN A 20 4.41 18.82 15.43
C GLN A 20 5.88 19.26 15.48
N LYS A 21 6.35 19.81 16.61
CA LYS A 21 7.75 20.23 16.81
C LYS A 21 8.70 19.03 16.86
N GLN A 22 8.29 17.94 17.49
CA GLN A 22 9.07 16.71 17.55
C GLN A 22 9.19 16.07 16.17
N LEU A 23 8.08 15.99 15.42
CA LEU A 23 8.12 15.49 14.04
C LEU A 23 9.03 16.35 13.15
N ALA A 24 8.93 17.67 13.24
CA ALA A 24 9.82 18.59 12.51
C ALA A 24 11.30 18.31 12.80
N ALA A 25 11.66 18.08 14.07
CA ALA A 25 13.03 17.76 14.46
C ALA A 25 13.52 16.44 13.85
N LEU A 26 12.65 15.43 13.74
CA LEU A 26 12.99 14.14 13.13
C LEU A 26 13.26 14.23 11.62
N THR A 27 12.70 15.22 10.92
CA THR A 27 13.01 15.47 9.50
C THR A 27 14.40 16.10 9.26
N GLY A 28 15.20 16.32 10.31
CA GLY A 28 16.50 16.99 10.18
C GLY A 28 16.39 18.45 9.73
N GLY A 29 15.24 19.09 9.94
CA GLY A 29 14.97 20.47 9.52
C GLY A 29 14.52 20.63 8.07
N GLN A 30 14.26 19.53 7.35
CA GLN A 30 13.69 19.58 5.99
C GLN A 30 12.24 20.07 5.98
N VAL A 31 11.50 19.80 7.06
CA VAL A 31 10.14 20.28 7.26
C VAL A 31 10.04 20.91 8.64
N ASP A 32 9.68 22.19 8.69
CA ASP A 32 9.53 22.92 9.95
C ASP A 32 8.16 22.70 10.62
N ASN A 33 8.06 23.10 11.90
CA ASN A 33 6.85 22.96 12.71
C ASN A 33 5.63 23.71 12.13
N VAL A 34 5.86 24.89 11.53
CA VAL A 34 4.80 25.71 10.93
C VAL A 34 4.27 25.01 9.69
N GLN A 35 5.16 24.46 8.85
CA GLN A 35 4.78 23.67 7.69
C GLN A 35 3.90 22.49 8.07
N ILE A 36 4.29 21.72 9.10
CA ILE A 36 3.50 20.58 9.58
C ILE A 36 2.11 21.05 10.03
N SER A 37 2.03 22.15 10.78
CA SER A 37 0.76 22.71 11.21
C SER A 37 -0.12 23.13 10.03
N ASP A 38 0.45 23.82 9.04
CA ASP A 38 -0.28 24.23 7.83
C ASP A 38 -0.75 23.03 7.00
N TYR A 39 0.05 21.95 6.93
CA TYR A 39 -0.35 20.71 6.28
C TYR A 39 -1.52 20.06 7.01
N GLU A 40 -1.44 19.91 8.33
CA GLU A 40 -2.50 19.30 9.16
C GLU A 40 -3.78 20.14 9.21
N GLN A 41 -3.70 21.45 8.98
CA GLN A 41 -4.87 22.31 8.83
C GLN A 41 -5.40 22.36 7.39
N GLY A 42 -4.68 21.76 6.44
CA GLY A 42 -5.00 21.81 5.01
C GLY A 42 -4.79 23.18 4.36
N LEU A 43 -4.14 24.11 5.07
CA LEU A 43 -3.80 25.46 4.60
C LEU A 43 -2.67 25.45 3.57
N ARG A 44 -1.80 24.44 3.65
CA ARG A 44 -0.73 24.22 2.70
C ARG A 44 -0.86 22.84 2.07
N ARG A 45 -0.60 22.77 0.75
CA ARG A 45 -0.52 21.50 0.04
C ARG A 45 0.80 20.80 0.36
N LEU A 46 0.74 19.53 0.76
CA LEU A 46 1.91 18.69 0.98
C LEU A 46 2.59 18.38 -0.36
N SER A 47 3.88 18.67 -0.49
CA SER A 47 4.67 18.30 -1.68
C SER A 47 5.19 16.86 -1.56
N VAL A 48 5.64 16.29 -2.68
CA VAL A 48 6.20 14.94 -2.69
C VAL A 48 7.47 14.86 -1.85
N GLU A 49 8.34 15.87 -1.95
CA GLU A 49 9.59 15.94 -1.20
C GLU A 49 9.32 15.99 0.31
N SER A 50 8.41 16.86 0.74
CA SER A 50 8.02 16.92 2.16
C SER A 50 7.35 15.63 2.62
N ALA A 51 6.53 14.98 1.78
CA ALA A 51 5.93 13.68 2.11
C ALA A 51 6.99 12.57 2.28
N VAL A 52 8.04 12.57 1.46
CA VAL A 52 9.17 11.64 1.61
C VAL A 52 9.91 11.89 2.93
N SER A 53 10.29 13.13 3.21
CA SER A 53 10.97 13.48 4.47
C SER A 53 10.15 13.12 5.71
N LEU A 54 8.83 13.34 5.68
CA LEU A 54 7.94 13.00 6.79
C LEU A 54 7.77 11.47 6.93
N ALA A 55 7.66 10.75 5.82
CA ALA A 55 7.57 9.29 5.82
C ALA A 55 8.85 8.65 6.38
N GLU A 56 10.03 9.14 5.96
CA GLU A 56 11.32 8.70 6.50
C GLU A 56 11.44 9.00 8.01
N ALA A 57 10.97 10.16 8.45
CA ALA A 57 10.98 10.56 9.86
C ALA A 57 10.03 9.71 10.73
N LEU A 58 8.90 9.26 10.18
CA LEU A 58 7.93 8.39 10.87
C LEU A 58 8.35 6.92 10.83
N GLY A 59 9.01 6.48 9.76
CA GLY A 59 9.64 5.15 9.64
C GLY A 59 8.70 3.97 9.38
N ASP A 60 7.39 4.13 9.55
CA ASP A 60 6.37 3.08 9.40
C ASP A 60 5.28 3.39 8.37
N VAL A 61 5.30 4.58 7.77
CA VAL A 61 4.39 4.99 6.69
C VAL A 61 5.15 5.37 5.43
N THR A 62 4.45 5.36 4.29
CA THR A 62 5.03 5.75 3.00
C THR A 62 4.57 7.15 2.57
N ALA A 63 5.34 7.81 1.70
CA ALA A 63 4.90 9.06 1.09
C ALA A 63 3.60 8.91 0.29
N ALA A 64 3.39 7.74 -0.34
CA ALA A 64 2.15 7.42 -1.04
C ALA A 64 0.96 7.36 -0.08
N TYR A 65 1.14 6.76 1.10
CA TYR A 65 0.15 6.79 2.18
C TYR A 65 -0.12 8.23 2.63
N LEU A 66 0.89 9.04 2.94
CA LEU A 66 0.66 10.43 3.37
C LEU A 66 -0.09 11.26 2.30
N LEU A 67 0.14 10.98 1.02
CA LEU A 67 -0.49 11.67 -0.12
C LEU A 67 -1.83 11.05 -0.57
N CYS A 68 -2.35 10.05 0.13
CA CYS A 68 -3.58 9.31 -0.22
C CYS A 68 -3.54 8.66 -1.64
N LEU A 69 -2.37 8.25 -2.13
CA LEU A 69 -2.20 7.67 -3.48
C LEU A 69 -2.46 6.15 -3.53
N ASP A 70 -2.60 5.54 -2.36
CA ASP A 70 -2.93 4.13 -2.10
C ASP A 70 -4.45 3.88 -1.97
N GLU A 71 -5.26 4.92 -1.69
CA GLU A 71 -6.72 4.79 -1.46
C GLU A 71 -7.50 4.30 -2.69
N ASP A 72 -6.96 4.53 -3.90
CA ASP A 72 -7.62 4.12 -5.16
C ASP A 72 -7.07 2.81 -5.74
N GLN A 73 -6.31 2.03 -4.97
CA GLN A 73 -5.73 0.77 -5.45
C GLN A 73 -6.16 -0.43 -4.60
N PRO A 74 -7.40 -0.94 -4.77
CA PRO A 74 -7.85 -2.18 -4.12
C PRO A 74 -7.01 -3.42 -4.44
N LYS A 75 -6.04 -3.32 -5.37
CA LYS A 75 -5.05 -4.36 -5.66
C LYS A 75 -3.80 -4.34 -4.76
N LEU A 76 -3.63 -3.32 -3.91
CA LEU A 76 -2.48 -3.18 -3.02
C LEU A 76 -2.78 -3.63 -1.58
N VAL A 77 -4.06 -3.75 -1.21
CA VAL A 77 -4.46 -4.36 0.07
C VAL A 77 -4.55 -5.86 -0.14
N LEU A 78 -3.53 -6.57 0.36
CA LEU A 78 -3.49 -8.03 0.29
C LEU A 78 -4.50 -8.63 1.28
N ALA A 79 -5.25 -9.63 0.84
CA ALA A 79 -6.01 -10.47 1.77
C ALA A 79 -5.05 -11.24 2.68
N GLU A 80 -5.50 -11.64 3.88
CA GLU A 80 -4.71 -12.41 4.86
C GLU A 80 -4.02 -13.64 4.21
N THR A 81 -4.71 -14.31 3.28
CA THR A 81 -4.16 -15.45 2.56
C THR A 81 -3.04 -15.08 1.58
N GLU A 82 -3.12 -13.90 0.95
CA GLU A 82 -2.11 -13.40 0.03
C GLU A 82 -0.88 -12.92 0.81
N GLU A 83 -1.09 -12.25 1.95
CA GLU A 83 -0.02 -11.85 2.86
C GLU A 83 0.74 -13.07 3.39
N ARG A 84 0.03 -14.07 3.90
CA ARG A 84 0.64 -15.33 4.37
C ARG A 84 1.42 -16.05 3.28
N LEU A 85 0.94 -16.02 2.03
CA LEU A 85 1.66 -16.61 0.89
C LEU A 85 2.97 -15.87 0.63
N LEU A 86 2.95 -14.53 0.63
CA LEU A 86 4.16 -13.72 0.44
C LEU A 86 5.17 -13.89 1.58
N GLU A 87 4.72 -13.91 2.83
CA GLU A 87 5.58 -14.17 3.98
C GLU A 87 6.29 -15.52 3.86
N THR A 88 5.51 -16.56 3.53
CA THR A 88 6.04 -17.91 3.35
C THR A 88 7.04 -17.96 2.19
N TYR A 89 6.70 -17.34 1.05
CA TYR A 89 7.59 -17.25 -0.10
C TYR A 89 8.91 -16.56 0.24
N ARG A 90 8.86 -15.40 0.91
CA ARG A 90 10.05 -14.62 1.29
C ARG A 90 10.95 -15.34 2.30
N ALA A 91 10.37 -16.22 3.13
CA ALA A 91 11.12 -17.02 4.10
C ALA A 91 11.84 -18.24 3.49
N THR A 92 11.54 -18.60 2.23
CA THR A 92 12.17 -19.74 1.54
C THR A 92 13.46 -19.35 0.81
N ASP A 93 14.33 -20.34 0.58
CA ASP A 93 15.53 -20.18 -0.24
C ASP A 93 15.19 -20.05 -1.74
N ALA A 94 16.18 -19.72 -2.57
CA ALA A 94 15.97 -19.47 -4.01
C ALA A 94 15.29 -20.64 -4.72
N ARG A 95 15.67 -21.88 -4.37
CA ARG A 95 15.05 -23.08 -4.94
C ARG A 95 13.60 -23.23 -4.48
N GLY A 96 13.30 -22.98 -3.21
CA GLY A 96 11.95 -23.01 -2.67
C GLY A 96 11.05 -21.97 -3.33
N GLN A 97 11.56 -20.76 -3.55
CA GLN A 97 10.87 -19.70 -4.27
C GLN A 97 10.51 -20.13 -5.71
N ASP A 98 11.47 -20.70 -6.45
CA ASP A 98 11.23 -21.20 -7.82
C ASP A 98 10.12 -22.26 -7.85
N VAL A 99 10.10 -23.17 -6.88
CA VAL A 99 9.08 -24.23 -6.78
C VAL A 99 7.70 -23.64 -6.47
N VAL A 100 7.62 -22.74 -5.49
CA VAL A 100 6.35 -22.09 -5.13
C VAL A 100 5.77 -21.35 -6.33
N LEU A 101 6.61 -20.64 -7.08
CA LEU A 101 6.18 -19.91 -8.27
C LEU A 101 5.70 -20.87 -9.37
N ALA A 102 6.46 -21.93 -9.68
CA ALA A 102 6.08 -22.91 -10.70
C ALA A 102 4.75 -23.61 -10.39
N VAL A 103 4.50 -23.94 -9.12
CA VAL A 103 3.22 -24.54 -8.69
C VAL A 103 2.08 -23.53 -8.81
N ALA A 104 2.28 -22.29 -8.37
CA ALA A 104 1.27 -21.25 -8.46
C ALA A 104 0.88 -20.98 -9.93
N GLU A 105 1.86 -20.91 -10.84
CA GLU A 105 1.65 -20.75 -12.27
C GLU A 105 0.87 -21.92 -12.89
N TYR A 106 1.26 -23.15 -12.55
CA TYR A 106 0.56 -24.35 -13.02
C TYR A 106 -0.92 -24.37 -12.58
N VAL A 107 -1.19 -24.04 -11.31
CA VAL A 107 -2.55 -23.98 -10.76
C VAL A 107 -3.36 -22.86 -11.43
N ALA A 108 -2.75 -21.71 -11.69
CA ALA A 108 -3.39 -20.59 -12.37
C ALA A 108 -3.78 -20.94 -13.82
N LEU A 109 -2.87 -21.60 -14.56
CA LEU A 109 -3.12 -22.07 -15.93
C LEU A 109 -4.29 -23.05 -15.98
N GLY A 110 -4.31 -24.06 -15.10
CA GLY A 110 -5.42 -25.02 -15.02
C GLY A 110 -6.77 -24.36 -14.72
N SER A 111 -6.79 -23.36 -13.84
CA SER A 111 -8.01 -22.61 -13.48
C SER A 111 -8.58 -21.79 -14.64
N MET A 112 -7.73 -21.27 -15.52
CA MET A 112 -8.14 -20.54 -16.73
C MET A 112 -8.73 -21.46 -17.79
N GLU A 113 -8.16 -22.66 -17.98
CA GLU A 113 -8.68 -23.65 -18.92
C GLU A 113 -10.06 -24.17 -18.51
N ASP A 114 -10.25 -24.46 -17.23
CA ASP A 114 -11.53 -24.91 -16.69
C ASP A 114 -12.61 -23.84 -16.78
N THR A 115 -12.26 -22.58 -16.54
CA THR A 115 -13.18 -21.45 -16.69
C THR A 115 -13.64 -21.28 -18.14
N THR A 116 -12.71 -21.41 -19.09
CA THR A 116 -13.00 -21.37 -20.53
C THR A 116 -13.90 -22.52 -20.97
N ARG A 117 -13.65 -23.74 -20.48
CA ARG A 117 -14.49 -24.93 -20.73
C ARG A 117 -15.91 -24.76 -20.17
N ARG A 118 -16.04 -24.25 -18.94
CA ARG A 118 -17.35 -23.97 -18.31
C ARG A 118 -18.16 -22.94 -19.10
N LYS A 119 -17.55 -21.83 -19.53
CA LYS A 119 -18.21 -20.80 -20.36
C LYS A 119 -18.67 -21.36 -21.71
N ARG A 120 -17.87 -22.21 -22.37
CA ARG A 120 -18.25 -22.88 -23.62
C ARG A 120 -19.46 -23.81 -23.46
N ARG A 121 -19.48 -24.63 -22.39
CA ARG A 121 -20.61 -25.52 -22.08
C ARG A 121 -21.89 -24.75 -21.76
N ALA A 122 -21.79 -23.65 -21.01
CA ALA A 122 -22.94 -22.79 -20.71
C ALA A 122 -23.54 -22.14 -21.98
N ARG A 123 -22.70 -21.69 -22.92
CA ARG A 123 -23.16 -21.14 -24.21
C ARG A 123 -23.80 -22.18 -25.13
N ALA A 124 -23.33 -23.44 -25.10
CA ALA A 124 -23.93 -24.52 -25.87
C ALA A 124 -25.34 -24.89 -25.37
N LYS A 125 -25.57 -24.83 -24.04
CA LYS A 125 -26.89 -25.08 -23.42
C LYS A 125 -27.93 -23.97 -23.68
N LEU A 126 -27.51 -22.78 -24.09
CA LEU A 126 -28.40 -21.65 -24.41
C LEU A 126 -28.83 -21.62 -25.89
N ARG A 127 -28.33 -22.55 -26.72
CA ARG A 127 -28.57 -22.61 -28.18
C ARG A 127 -29.33 -23.85 -28.64
N GLY A 128 -29.73 -24.72 -27.73
CA GLY A 128 -30.59 -25.89 -27.98
C GLY A 128 -31.84 -25.80 -27.12
#